data_AF-X0RGB3-F1
#
_entry.id   AF-X0RGB3-F1
#
_cell.length_a   1.000
_cell.length_b   1.000
_cell.length_c   1.000
_cell.angle_alpha   90.00
_cell.angle_beta   90.00
_cell.angle_gamma   90.00
#
_symmetry.space_group_name_H-M   'P 1'
#
loop_
_entity.id
_entity.type
_entity.pdbx_description
1 polymer ?
#
loop_
_entity_poly.entity_id
_entity_poly.type
_entity_poly.pdbx_seq_one_letter_code
_entity_poly.pdbx_strand_id
1 'polypeptide(L)' 'MKNVIGVAGGKDKTEAILGALHGKFIKVLITDEETATSIINLEKNRIINKGSSRRLE' A
#
# COMPACT_ATOMS: atom_id res chain seq x y z
N MET A 1 -20.93 -2.35 -2.39
CA MET A 1 -20.89 -2.11 -0.93
C MET A 1 -20.43 -0.68 -0.67
N LYS A 2 -21.10 0.06 0.23
CA LYS A 2 -20.74 1.47 0.45
C LYS A 2 -19.40 1.62 1.19
N ASN A 3 -19.12 0.82 2.22
CA ASN A 3 -17.88 0.91 3.00
C ASN A 3 -17.31 -0.50 3.25
N VAL A 4 -16.11 -0.79 2.74
CA VAL A 4 -15.37 -2.04 3.02
C VAL A 4 -14.16 -1.70 3.88
N ILE A 5 -14.07 -2.33 5.05
CA ILE A 5 -13.00 -2.14 6.03
C ILE A 5 -12.17 -3.41 6.07
N GLY A 6 -10.87 -3.31 5.81
CA GLY A 6 -9.91 -4.39 6.00
C GLY A 6 -9.22 -4.26 7.35
N VAL A 7 -8.94 -5.40 8.00
CA VAL A 7 -8.10 -5.47 9.19
C VAL A 7 -6.96 -6.44 8.88
N ALA A 8 -5.72 -5.95 8.91
CA ALA A 8 -4.55 -6.76 8.60
C ALA A 8 -3.29 -6.17 9.27
N GLY A 9 -2.29 -7.02 9.48
CA GLY A 9 -0.99 -6.68 10.05
C GLY A 9 0.04 -7.75 9.69
N GLY A 10 1.31 -7.36 9.71
CA GLY A 10 2.47 -8.19 9.36
C GLY A 10 3.24 -7.65 8.15
N LYS A 11 4.56 -7.54 8.29
CA LYS A 11 5.48 -7.08 7.22
C LYS A 11 5.40 -7.92 5.95
N ASP A 12 5.20 -9.23 6.11
CA ASP A 12 5.05 -10.22 5.05
C ASP A 12 3.81 -9.99 4.16
N LYS A 13 2.81 -9.22 4.65
CA LYS A 13 1.54 -8.97 3.93
C LYS A 13 1.48 -7.60 3.27
N THR A 14 2.52 -6.78 3.42
CA THR A 14 2.49 -5.37 3.01
C THR A 14 2.21 -5.17 1.52
N GLU A 15 2.78 -6.00 0.64
CA GLU A 15 2.51 -5.95 -0.80
C GLU A 15 1.05 -6.30 -1.14
N ALA A 16 0.51 -7.34 -0.51
CA ALA A 16 -0.86 -7.77 -0.72
C ALA A 16 -1.86 -6.71 -0.23
N ILE A 17 -1.61 -6.12 0.94
CA ILE A 17 -2.43 -5.04 1.50
C ILE A 17 -2.39 -3.81 0.59
N LEU A 18 -1.21 -3.41 0.11
CA LEU A 18 -1.06 -2.29 -0.81
C LEU A 18 -1.78 -2.57 -2.15
N GLY A 19 -1.74 -3.80 -2.63
CA GLY A 19 -2.53 -4.25 -3.78
C GLY A 19 -4.04 -4.14 -3.56
N ALA A 20 -4.53 -4.53 -2.38
CA ALA A 20 -5.94 -4.42 -2.02
C ALA A 20 -6.43 -2.97 -1.99
N LEU A 21 -5.61 -2.05 -1.47
CA LEU A 21 -5.86 -0.61 -1.46
C LEU A 21 -5.90 -0.02 -2.88
N HIS A 22 -4.88 -0.30 -3.71
CA HIS A 22 -4.85 0.17 -5.09
C HIS A 22 -5.98 -0.39 -5.95
N GLY A 23 -6.31 -1.67 -5.75
CA GLY A 23 -7.42 -2.35 -6.43
C GLY A 23 -8.79 -1.93 -5.92
N LYS A 24 -8.87 -1.08 -4.88
CA LYS A 24 -10.11 -0.61 -4.25
C LYS A 24 -10.98 -1.75 -3.70
N PHE A 25 -10.37 -2.89 -3.36
CA PHE A 25 -11.05 -4.01 -2.71
C PHE A 25 -11.43 -3.67 -1.27
N ILE A 26 -10.59 -2.85 -0.61
CA ILE A 26 -10.86 -2.24 0.69
C ILE A 26 -10.78 -0.71 0.58
N LYS A 27 -11.60 0.00 1.35
CA LYS A 27 -11.61 1.48 1.40
C LYS A 27 -10.93 2.04 2.64
N VAL A 28 -10.95 1.28 3.73
CA VAL A 28 -10.34 1.63 5.02
C VAL A 28 -9.50 0.44 5.47
N LEU A 29 -8.30 0.69 5.99
CA LEU A 29 -7.44 -0.31 6.60
C LEU A 29 -7.24 0.02 8.07
N ILE A 30 -7.51 -0.94 8.94
CA ILE A 30 -7.07 -0.94 10.34
C ILE A 30 -5.84 -1.84 10.44
N THR A 31 -4.75 -1.32 11.00
CA THR A 31 -3.44 -1.98 11.06
C THR A 31 -2.61 -1.44 12.22
N ASP A 32 -1.56 -2.16 12.60
CA ASP A 32 -0.52 -1.68 13.51
C ASP A 32 0.46 -0.69 12.84
N GLU A 33 1.25 0.00 13.68
CA GLU A 33 2.22 1.02 13.28
C GLU A 33 3.32 0.48 12.36
N GLU A 34 3.85 -0.71 12.66
CA GLU A 34 4.95 -1.32 11.90
C GLU A 34 4.53 -1.63 10.45
N THR A 35 3.34 -2.19 10.29
CA THR A 35 2.74 -2.51 9.00
C THR A 35 2.37 -1.23 8.25
N ALA A 36 1.78 -0.23 8.92
CA ALA A 36 1.46 1.06 8.31
C ALA A 36 2.72 1.74 7.74
N THR A 37 3.80 1.76 8.52
CA THR A 37 5.09 2.34 8.14
C THR A 37 5.67 1.62 6.93
N SER A 38 5.61 0.29 6.92
CA SER A 38 6.11 -0.54 5.83
C SER A 38 5.33 -0.30 4.53
N ILE A 39 4.00 -0.19 4.59
CA ILE A 39 3.14 0.14 3.44
C ILE A 39 3.48 1.53 2.88
N ILE A 40 3.64 2.53 3.74
CA ILE A 40 3.98 3.90 3.32
C ILE A 40 5.34 3.94 2.60
N ASN A 41 6.35 3.26 3.16
CA ASN A 41 7.68 3.21 2.57
C ASN A 41 7.68 2.47 1.22
N LEU A 42 6.94 1.36 1.14
CA LEU A 42 6.77 0.60 -0.11
C LEU A 42 6.17 1.47 -1.22
N GLU A 43 5.11 2.24 -0.92
CA GLU A 43 4.49 3.12 -1.91
C GLU A 43 5.38 4.32 -2.31
N LYS A 44 6.10 4.92 -1.35
CA LYS A 44 7.09 5.98 -1.65
C LYS A 44 8.14 5.48 -2.64
N ASN A 45 8.72 4.31 -2.39
CA ASN A 45 9.73 3.72 -3.27
C ASN A 45 9.19 3.47 -4.68
N ARG A 46 7.94 2.98 -4.78
CA ARG A 46 7.26 2.77 -6.07
C ARG A 46 7.08 4.08 -6.85
N ILE A 47 6.71 5.17 -6.18
CA ILE A 47 6.54 6.50 -6.81
C ILE A 47 7.90 7.05 -7.29
N ILE A 48 8.93 6.97 -6.45
CA ILE A 48 10.29 7.43 -6.78
C ILE A 48 10.82 6.70 -8.02
N ASN A 49 10.70 5.37 -8.04
CA ASN A 49 11.16 4.55 -9.17
C ASN A 49 10.43 4.89 -10.48
N LYS A 50 9.12 5.15 -10.42
CA LYS A 50 8.34 5.62 -11.58
C LYS A 50 8.73 7.02 -12.08
N GLY A 51 9.23 7.88 -11.19
CA GLY A 51 9.72 9.22 -11.56
C GLY A 51 11.06 9.16 -12.28
N SER A 52 11.97 8.30 -11.80
CA SER A 52 13.29 8.11 -12.40
C SER A 52 13.21 7.53 -13.81
N SER A 53 12.35 6.53 -14.06
CA SER A 53 12.17 5.98 -15.42
C SER A 53 11.64 6.99 -16.42
N ARG A 54 10.73 7.89 -16.01
CA ARG A 54 10.16 8.92 -16.90
C ARG A 54 11.13 10.04 -17.28
N ARG A 55 12.28 10.17 -16.60
CA ARG A 55 13.35 11.12 -16.96
C ARG A 55 14.35 10.55 -17.98
N LEU A 56 14.25 9.25 -18.29
CA LEU A 56 15.12 8.55 -19.23
C LEU A 56 14.44 8.34 -20.60
N GLU A 57 13.18 8.73 -20.76
CA GLU A 57 12.40 8.71 -22.00
C GLU A 57 12.32 10.09 -22.65
#